data_AF-A0A1M5DRY4-F1
#
_entry.id   AF-A0A1M5DRY4-F1
#
_cell.length_a   1.000
_cell.length_b   1.000
_cell.length_c   1.000
_cell.angle_alpha   90.00
_cell.angle_beta   90.00
_cell.angle_gamma   90.00
#
_symmetry.space_group_name_H-M   'P 1'
#
loop_
_entity.id
_entity.type
_entity.pdbx_description
1 polymer ?
#
loop_
_entity_poly.entity_id
_entity_poly.type
_entity_poly.pdbx_seq_one_letter_code
_entity_poly.pdbx_strand_id
1 'polypeptide(L)' 'TLRESGIRHHWATLRTHLSGQVRVTTSMVNDKGQAIHIRHTSEPEPVHVKIYNALGLPVRPLRRLTVIE' A
#
# COMPACT_ATOMS: atom_id res chain seq x y z
N THR A 1 11.45 -16.44 8.23
CA THR A 1 12.07 -15.57 7.19
C THR A 1 11.37 -15.78 5.84
N LEU A 2 11.46 -14.84 4.88
CA LEU A 2 10.83 -15.01 3.54
C LEU A 2 11.21 -16.33 2.85
N ARG A 3 12.46 -16.80 3.07
CA ARG A 3 12.95 -18.07 2.54
C ARG A 3 12.25 -19.30 3.13
N GLU A 4 11.93 -19.29 4.41
CA GLU A 4 11.15 -20.35 5.07
C GLU A 4 9.73 -20.43 4.49
N SER A 5 9.17 -19.29 4.07
CA SER A 5 7.87 -19.21 3.37
C SER A 5 7.96 -19.54 1.87
N GLY A 6 9.09 -20.05 1.39
CA GLY A 6 9.30 -20.43 -0.02
C GLY A 6 9.64 -19.27 -0.97
N ILE A 7 9.72 -18.04 -0.48
CA ILE A 7 10.04 -16.86 -1.30
C ILE A 7 11.56 -16.69 -1.37
N ARG A 8 12.15 -17.06 -2.52
CA ARG A 8 13.61 -17.04 -2.76
C ARG A 8 14.09 -15.90 -3.65
N HIS A 9 13.28 -14.86 -3.83
CA HIS A 9 13.65 -13.69 -4.62
C HIS A 9 14.87 -12.97 -4.04
N HIS A 10 15.72 -12.44 -4.92
CA HIS A 10 16.78 -11.51 -4.54
C HIS A 10 16.17 -10.20 -4.03
N TRP A 11 16.94 -9.44 -3.23
CA TRP A 11 16.48 -8.18 -2.67
C TRP A 11 16.01 -7.18 -3.73
N ALA A 12 16.72 -7.08 -4.86
CA ALA A 12 16.33 -6.22 -5.98
C ALA A 12 14.93 -6.56 -6.51
N THR A 13 14.64 -7.84 -6.70
CA THR A 13 13.33 -8.33 -7.17
C THR A 13 12.22 -8.04 -6.16
N LEU A 14 12.48 -8.26 -4.86
CA LEU A 14 11.53 -7.92 -3.80
C LEU A 14 11.20 -6.43 -3.80
N ARG A 15 12.20 -5.57 -3.98
CA ARG A 15 12.02 -4.12 -4.07
C ARG A 15 11.18 -3.74 -5.29
N THR A 16 11.43 -4.35 -6.44
CA THR A 16 10.61 -4.14 -7.65
C THR A 16 9.16 -4.53 -7.40
N HIS A 17 8.90 -5.71 -6.81
CA HIS A 17 7.54 -6.10 -6.45
C HIS A 17 6.90 -5.09 -5.49
N LEU A 18 7.54 -4.80 -4.36
CA LEU A 18 6.97 -3.90 -3.34
C LEU A 18 6.79 -2.46 -3.83
N SER A 19 7.52 -2.02 -4.84
CA SER A 19 7.34 -0.69 -5.44
C SER A 19 6.01 -0.52 -6.19
N GLY A 20 5.32 -1.61 -6.53
CA GLY A 20 4.01 -1.58 -7.17
C GLY A 20 2.88 -1.07 -6.25
N GLN A 21 3.01 -1.23 -4.94
CA GLN A 21 2.04 -0.70 -3.98
C GLN A 21 2.46 0.69 -3.48
N VAL A 22 1.60 1.69 -3.67
CA VAL A 22 1.92 3.09 -3.40
C VAL A 22 0.89 3.77 -2.52
N ARG A 23 1.22 4.97 -2.05
CA ARG A 23 0.26 5.88 -1.40
C ARG A 23 -0.44 6.72 -2.47
N VAL A 24 -1.77 6.67 -2.48
CA VAL A 24 -2.62 7.47 -3.37
C VAL A 24 -3.25 8.61 -2.59
N THR A 25 -3.22 9.81 -3.16
CA THR A 25 -3.91 11.01 -2.64
C THR A 25 -4.97 11.43 -3.64
N THR A 26 -6.22 11.49 -3.21
CA THR A 26 -7.35 12.00 -3.97
C THR A 26 -7.78 13.32 -3.36
N SER A 27 -7.82 14.36 -4.18
CA SER A 27 -8.28 15.70 -3.79
C SER A 27 -9.56 16.03 -4.56
N MET A 28 -10.59 16.49 -3.87
CA MET A 28 -11.85 16.90 -4.49
C MET A 28 -12.46 18.07 -3.72
N VAL A 29 -13.33 18.84 -4.38
CA VAL A 29 -14.09 19.91 -3.74
C VAL A 29 -15.54 19.44 -3.60
N ASN A 30 -16.13 19.61 -2.42
CA ASN A 30 -17.53 19.26 -2.20
C ASN A 30 -18.48 20.39 -2.61
N ASP A 31 -19.78 20.13 -2.58
CA ASP A 31 -20.82 21.11 -2.92
C ASP A 31 -20.85 22.33 -1.98
N LYS A 32 -20.15 22.27 -0.84
CA LYS A 32 -19.97 23.36 0.12
C LYS A 32 -18.70 24.19 -0.14
N GLY A 33 -17.96 23.88 -1.21
CA GLY A 33 -16.69 24.56 -1.55
C GLY A 33 -15.49 24.13 -0.69
N GLN A 34 -15.61 23.08 0.12
CA GLN A 34 -14.53 22.60 1.00
C GLN A 34 -13.63 21.62 0.25
N ALA A 35 -12.32 21.68 0.51
CA ALA A 35 -11.34 20.78 -0.07
C ALA A 35 -11.24 19.49 0.76
N ILE A 36 -11.52 18.35 0.13
CA ILE A 36 -11.41 17.02 0.73
C ILE A 36 -10.16 16.33 0.19
N HIS A 37 -9.23 15.99 1.08
CA HIS A 37 -8.03 15.22 0.78
C HIS A 37 -8.11 13.82 1.40
N ILE A 38 -8.25 12.80 0.56
CA ILE A 38 -8.26 11.38 0.96
C ILE A 38 -6.91 10.75 0.61
N ARG A 39 -6.18 10.25 1.61
CA ARG A 39 -4.92 9.52 1.40
C ARG A 39 -5.06 8.08 1.81
N HIS A 40 -4.76 7.14 0.93
CA HIS A 40 -4.87 5.71 1.22
C HIS A 40 -3.76 4.91 0.53
N THR A 41 -3.52 3.68 0.97
CA THR A 41 -2.64 2.75 0.24
C THR A 41 -3.41 2.14 -0.92
N SER A 42 -2.76 2.03 -2.09
CA SER A 42 -3.34 1.39 -3.27
C SER A 42 -3.66 -0.08 -3.01
N GLU A 43 -4.50 -0.65 -3.87
CA GLU A 43 -4.88 -2.05 -3.76
C GLU A 43 -3.62 -2.94 -3.92
N PRO A 44 -3.37 -3.88 -2.99
CA PRO A 44 -2.26 -4.80 -3.09
C PRO A 44 -2.50 -5.83 -4.21
N GLU A 45 -1.59 -5.90 -5.18
CA GLU A 45 -1.47 -7.08 -6.05
C GLU A 45 -1.15 -8.37 -5.27
N PRO A 46 -1.43 -9.57 -5.86
CA PRO A 46 -1.21 -10.85 -5.19
C PRO A 46 0.22 -11.07 -4.68
N VAL A 47 1.23 -10.52 -5.36
CA VAL A 47 2.63 -10.62 -4.92
C VAL A 47 2.87 -9.88 -3.60
N HIS A 48 2.25 -8.71 -3.42
CA HIS A 48 2.33 -7.96 -2.17
C HIS A 48 1.70 -8.75 -1.02
N VAL A 49 0.51 -9.30 -1.25
CA VAL A 49 -0.22 -10.12 -0.25
C VAL A 49 0.65 -11.29 0.21
N LYS A 50 1.27 -12.02 -0.72
CA LYS A 50 2.15 -13.15 -0.40
C LYS A 50 3.35 -12.72 0.44
N ILE A 51 4.02 -11.63 0.07
CA ILE A 51 5.20 -11.13 0.80
C ILE A 51 4.80 -10.63 2.20
N TYR A 52 3.73 -9.85 2.33
CA TYR A 52 3.29 -9.34 3.63
C TYR A 52 2.82 -10.45 4.56
N ASN A 53 2.05 -11.41 4.06
CA ASN A 53 1.62 -12.56 4.86
C ASN A 53 2.82 -13.39 5.34
N ALA A 54 3.82 -13.61 4.48
CA ALA A 54 5.06 -14.30 4.86
C ALA A 54 5.89 -13.53 5.92
N LEU A 55 5.73 -12.21 5.99
CA LEU A 55 6.37 -11.33 6.98
C LEU A 55 5.51 -11.06 8.21
N GLY A 56 4.25 -11.51 8.24
CA GLY A 56 3.29 -11.18 9.30
C GLY A 56 2.91 -9.68 9.33
N LEU A 57 2.98 -8.99 8.20
CA LEU A 57 2.69 -7.56 8.09
C LEU A 57 1.27 -7.29 7.57
N PRO A 58 0.66 -6.16 7.95
CA PRO A 58 -0.61 -5.74 7.36
C PRO A 58 -0.45 -5.44 5.87
N VAL A 59 -1.35 -5.99 5.06
CA VAL A 59 -1.35 -5.84 3.59
C VAL A 59 -1.59 -4.38 3.15
N ARG A 60 -2.19 -3.56 4.02
CA ARG A 60 -2.35 -2.12 3.87
C ARG A 60 -1.59 -1.43 5.02
N PRO A 61 -0.28 -1.19 4.86
CA PRO A 61 0.57 -0.75 5.97
C PRO A 61 0.26 0.66 6.47
N LEU A 62 -0.36 1.51 5.65
CA LEU A 62 -0.62 2.90 6.01
C LEU A 62 -2.13 3.13 6.23
N ARG A 63 -2.47 3.76 7.36
CA ARG A 63 -3.85 4.17 7.68
C ARG A 63 -4.39 5.11 6.59
N ARG A 64 -5.69 4.98 6.29
CA ARG A 64 -6.43 5.94 5.46
C ARG A 64 -6.61 7.25 6.23
N LEU A 65 -6.25 8.37 5.61
CA LEU A 65 -6.42 9.72 6.15
C LEU A 65 -7.45 10.46 5.31
N THR A 66 -8.27 11.27 5.97
CA THR A 66 -9.23 12.15 5.31
C THR A 66 -9.20 13.48 6.04
N VAL A 67 -8.84 14.53 5.31
CA VAL A 67 -8.76 15.91 5.80
C VAL A 67 -9.76 16.73 5.00
N ILE A 68 -10.51 17.59 5.68
CA ILE A 68 -11.45 18.53 5.09
C ILE A 68 -10.97 19.93 5.48
N GLU A 69 -10.71 20.77 4.49
CA GLU A 69 -10.28 22.17 4.63
C GLU A 69 -11.36 23.12 4.11
#